data_AF-A0A1G4KDJ1-F1
#
_entry.id   AF-A0A1G4KDJ1-F1
#
_cell.length_a   1.000
_cell.length_b   1.000
_cell.length_c   1.000
_cell.angle_alpha   90.00
_cell.angle_beta   90.00
_cell.angle_gamma   90.00
#
_symmetry.space_group_name_H-M   'P 1'
#
loop_
_entity.id
_entity.type
_entity.pdbx_description
1 polymer ?
#
loop_
_entity_poly.entity_id
_entity_poly.type
_entity_poly.pdbx_seq_one_letter_code
_entity_poly.pdbx_strand_id
1 'polypeptide(L)'
;MARRTPQVYKLLEYVTIGLVLIAAVELFKYSTRVNYEWFHCTPVMESLSEGSSAYKIFAVGGPSCDKRGEFKSIMKKITYDYEPNDQAVSFCIKENESVAAIHYPIDTPKGSPGYVAYAAYTSEAHLIDEMCADATIMHF
;
A
#
# COMPACT_ATOMS: atom_id res chain seq x y z
N MET A 1 -47.33 -43.61 -1.93
CA MET A 1 -46.51 -42.40 -2.16
C MET A 1 -45.09 -42.68 -1.70
N ALA A 2 -44.10 -42.61 -2.58
CA ALA A 2 -42.70 -42.79 -2.18
C ALA A 2 -42.29 -41.68 -1.20
N ARG A 3 -41.80 -42.05 -0.02
CA ARG A 3 -41.29 -41.10 0.99
C ARG A 3 -40.15 -40.29 0.37
N ARG A 4 -40.38 -39.00 0.07
CA ARG A 4 -39.38 -38.05 -0.49
C ARG A 4 -38.43 -37.46 0.56
N THR A 5 -38.56 -37.84 1.82
CA THR A 5 -37.71 -37.38 2.93
C THR A 5 -36.19 -37.57 2.73
N PRO A 6 -35.66 -38.67 2.13
CA PRO A 6 -34.21 -38.81 1.97
C PRO A 6 -33.63 -37.84 0.93
N GLN A 7 -34.42 -37.43 -0.07
CA GLN A 7 -33.95 -36.53 -1.13
C GLN A 7 -33.80 -35.09 -0.64
N VAL A 8 -34.74 -34.60 0.17
CA VAL A 8 -34.66 -33.25 0.76
C VAL A 8 -33.50 -33.16 1.74
N TYR A 9 -33.29 -34.20 2.56
CA TYR A 9 -32.15 -34.24 3.49
C TYR A 9 -30.82 -34.23 2.76
N LYS A 10 -30.69 -35.05 1.69
CA LYS A 10 -29.48 -35.08 0.86
C LYS A 10 -29.23 -33.76 0.13
N LEU A 11 -30.29 -33.10 -0.37
CA LEU A 11 -30.17 -31.78 -0.97
C LEU A 11 -29.66 -30.74 0.04
N LEU A 12 -30.22 -30.74 1.25
CA LEU A 12 -29.81 -29.82 2.31
C LEU A 12 -28.36 -30.07 2.75
N GLU A 13 -27.95 -31.34 2.83
CA GLU A 13 -26.57 -31.76 3.09
C GLU A 13 -25.61 -31.18 2.02
N TYR A 14 -25.91 -31.37 0.74
CA TYR A 14 -25.08 -30.84 -0.34
C TYR A 14 -25.04 -29.30 -0.37
N VAL A 15 -26.17 -28.63 -0.14
CA VAL A 15 -26.23 -27.16 -0.07
C VAL A 15 -25.39 -26.65 1.10
N THR A 16 -25.51 -27.27 2.27
CA THR A 16 -24.75 -26.88 3.47
C THR A 16 -23.25 -27.08 3.25
N ILE A 17 -22.84 -28.21 2.68
CA ILE A 17 -21.43 -28.45 2.33
C ILE A 17 -20.94 -27.38 1.34
N GLY A 18 -21.72 -27.06 0.31
CA GLY A 18 -21.36 -26.03 -0.66
C GLY A 18 -21.16 -24.66 -0.02
N LEU A 19 -22.08 -24.25 0.87
CA LEU A 19 -21.98 -22.99 1.61
C LEU A 19 -20.76 -22.97 2.55
N VAL A 20 -20.47 -24.08 3.23
CA VAL A 20 -19.28 -24.20 4.10
C VAL A 20 -17.99 -24.05 3.29
N LEU A 21 -17.91 -24.66 2.11
CA LEU A 21 -16.74 -24.51 1.23
C LEU A 21 -16.55 -23.07 0.77
N ILE A 22 -17.64 -22.39 0.38
CA ILE A 22 -17.60 -20.97 0.01
C ILE A 22 -17.13 -20.12 1.21
N ALA A 23 -17.70 -20.35 2.39
CA ALA A 23 -17.32 -19.64 3.61
C ALA A 23 -15.85 -19.87 3.98
N ALA A 24 -15.33 -21.09 3.81
CA ALA A 24 -13.94 -21.41 4.06
C ALA A 24 -12.98 -20.65 3.12
N VAL A 25 -13.33 -20.55 1.82
CA VAL A 25 -12.54 -19.78 0.84
C VAL A 25 -12.54 -18.29 1.17
N GLU A 26 -13.69 -17.72 1.53
CA GLU A 26 -13.78 -16.31 1.91
C GLU A 26 -13.03 -16.03 3.21
N LEU A 27 -13.10 -16.92 4.21
CA LEU A 27 -12.31 -16.81 5.43
C LEU A 27 -10.80 -16.87 5.15
N PHE A 28 -10.37 -17.76 4.25
CA PHE A 28 -8.98 -17.85 3.84
C PHE A 28 -8.49 -16.57 3.15
N LYS A 29 -9.29 -16.01 2.22
CA LYS A 29 -8.97 -14.73 1.57
C LYS A 29 -8.88 -13.58 2.58
N TYR A 30 -9.84 -13.51 3.51
CA TYR A 30 -9.86 -12.48 4.54
C TYR A 30 -8.62 -12.59 5.44
N SER A 31 -8.32 -13.78 5.94
CA SER A 31 -7.15 -14.03 6.78
C SER A 31 -5.83 -13.69 6.07
N THR A 32 -5.68 -14.12 4.81
CA THR A 32 -4.47 -13.80 4.05
C THR A 32 -4.31 -12.30 3.79
N ARG A 33 -5.40 -11.59 3.50
CA ARG A 33 -5.37 -10.13 3.34
C ARG A 33 -4.96 -9.42 4.63
N VAL A 34 -5.54 -9.78 5.77
CA VAL A 34 -5.21 -9.18 7.08
C VAL A 34 -3.74 -9.43 7.43
N ASN A 35 -3.24 -10.65 7.24
CA ASN A 35 -1.83 -10.95 7.46
C ASN A 35 -0.92 -10.18 6.50
N TYR A 36 -1.30 -10.08 5.23
CA TYR A 36 -0.53 -9.32 4.26
C TYR A 36 -0.42 -7.84 4.67
N GLU A 37 -1.55 -7.19 4.95
CA GLU A 37 -1.60 -5.80 5.41
C GLU A 37 -0.86 -5.60 6.74
N TRP A 38 -0.88 -6.59 7.63
CA TRP A 38 -0.18 -6.54 8.91
C TRP A 38 1.34 -6.48 8.77
N PHE A 39 1.91 -7.29 7.86
CA PHE A 39 3.35 -7.46 7.71
C PHE A 39 3.98 -6.62 6.60
N HIS A 40 3.18 -6.03 5.71
CA HIS A 40 3.67 -5.28 4.56
C HIS A 40 3.44 -3.79 4.69
N CYS A 41 4.35 -3.04 4.07
CA CYS A 41 4.33 -1.60 3.98
C CYS A 41 4.16 -1.27 2.50
N THR A 42 2.94 -0.87 2.12
CA THR A 42 2.54 -0.69 0.74
C THR A 42 2.80 0.75 0.32
N PRO A 43 3.66 1.01 -0.69
CA PRO A 43 3.83 2.35 -1.22
C PRO A 43 2.58 2.78 -2.01
N VAL A 44 2.19 4.03 -1.83
CA VAL A 44 1.10 4.72 -2.53
C VAL A 44 1.72 5.88 -3.30
N MET A 45 1.29 6.06 -4.55
CA MET A 45 1.72 7.16 -5.40
C MET A 45 0.51 7.99 -5.81
N GLU A 46 0.61 9.28 -5.56
CA GLU A 46 -0.38 10.28 -5.95
C GLU A 46 0.29 11.19 -7.01
N SER A 47 -0.29 11.25 -8.20
CA SER A 47 0.20 12.14 -9.25
C SER A 47 -0.02 13.59 -8.83
N LEU A 48 1.01 14.43 -8.97
CA LEU A 48 0.94 15.85 -8.65
C LEU A 48 0.26 16.67 -9.77
N SER A 49 0.37 16.20 -11.01
CA SER A 49 -0.25 16.82 -12.19
C SER A 49 -0.53 15.77 -13.25
N GLU A 50 -1.67 15.87 -13.92
CA GLU A 50 -2.03 14.99 -15.04
C GLU A 50 -0.95 15.00 -16.13
N GLY A 51 -0.49 13.81 -16.51
CA GLY A 51 0.54 13.64 -17.54
C GLY A 51 1.97 14.00 -17.11
N SER A 52 2.21 14.38 -15.86
CA SER A 52 3.57 14.63 -15.35
C SER A 52 4.22 13.36 -14.81
N SER A 53 5.55 13.37 -14.75
CA SER A 53 6.36 12.38 -14.04
C SER A 53 6.48 12.67 -12.54
N ALA A 54 5.82 13.72 -12.04
CA ALA A 54 5.90 14.17 -10.68
C ALA A 54 4.89 13.44 -9.77
N TYR A 55 5.40 12.72 -8.78
CA TYR A 55 4.58 11.94 -7.86
C TYR A 55 4.92 12.27 -6.40
N LYS A 56 3.88 12.33 -5.59
CA LYS A 56 3.97 12.23 -4.13
C LYS A 56 3.88 10.76 -3.75
N ILE A 57 4.86 10.29 -2.99
CA ILE A 57 5.04 8.88 -2.65
C ILE A 57 5.10 8.76 -1.13
N PHE A 58 4.24 7.92 -0.57
CA PHE A 58 4.27 7.59 0.85
C PHE A 58 3.97 6.10 0.99
N ALA A 59 4.17 5.52 2.18
CA ALA A 59 3.86 4.12 2.40
C ALA A 59 2.91 3.97 3.57
N VAL A 60 1.97 3.04 3.47
CA VAL A 60 0.96 2.75 4.49
C VAL A 60 0.89 1.25 4.71
N GLY A 61 0.73 0.82 5.96
CA GLY A 61 0.66 -0.60 6.28
C GLY A 61 0.15 -0.87 7.69
N GLY A 62 0.47 -2.06 8.18
CA GLY A 62 0.21 -2.48 9.55
C GLY A 62 1.30 -2.03 10.53
N PRO A 63 1.27 -2.54 11.78
CA PRO A 63 2.23 -2.18 12.82
C PRO A 63 3.70 -2.42 12.46
N SER A 64 3.99 -3.31 11.51
CA SER A 64 5.36 -3.56 11.04
C SER A 64 5.88 -2.54 10.03
N CYS A 65 5.01 -1.69 9.47
CA CYS A 65 5.36 -0.59 8.56
C CYS A 65 5.80 0.63 9.39
N ASP A 66 6.83 0.46 10.21
CA ASP A 66 7.43 1.59 10.95
C ASP A 66 8.07 2.61 9.98
N LYS A 67 8.52 3.75 10.52
CA LYS A 67 9.24 4.79 9.76
C LYS A 67 10.38 4.22 8.89
N ARG A 68 11.10 3.19 9.36
CA ARG A 68 12.17 2.54 8.60
C ARG A 68 11.63 1.74 7.43
N GLY A 69 10.55 1.00 7.66
CA GLY A 69 9.80 0.26 6.64
C GLY A 69 9.25 1.18 5.57
N GLU A 70 8.68 2.31 5.96
CA GLU A 70 8.19 3.34 5.05
C GLU A 70 9.30 3.88 4.16
N PHE A 71 10.41 4.34 4.77
CA PHE A 71 11.56 4.86 4.02
C PHE A 71 12.07 3.84 3.00
N LYS A 72 12.22 2.57 3.41
CA LYS A 72 12.64 1.49 2.53
C LYS A 72 11.66 1.28 1.37
N SER A 73 10.35 1.26 1.65
CA SER A 73 9.32 1.06 0.62
C SER A 73 9.26 2.22 -0.37
N ILE A 74 9.33 3.46 0.13
CA ILE A 74 9.36 4.68 -0.68
C ILE A 74 10.59 4.69 -1.59
N MET A 75 11.78 4.47 -1.02
CA MET A 75 13.03 4.46 -1.81
C MET A 75 12.99 3.36 -2.88
N LYS A 76 12.58 2.15 -2.51
CA LYS A 76 12.43 1.05 -3.47
C LYS A 76 11.48 1.43 -4.61
N LYS A 77 10.39 2.12 -4.31
CA LYS A 77 9.41 2.55 -5.30
C LYS A 77 10.01 3.57 -6.26
N ILE A 78 10.70 4.59 -5.75
CA ILE A 78 11.41 5.59 -6.57
C ILE A 78 12.40 4.90 -7.51
N THR A 79 13.23 3.99 -7.00
CA THR A 79 14.24 3.29 -7.81
C THR A 79 13.66 2.29 -8.82
N TYR A 80 12.41 1.86 -8.65
CA TYR A 80 11.76 0.88 -9.53
C TYR A 80 10.92 1.56 -10.61
N ASP A 81 10.26 2.67 -10.28
CA ASP A 81 9.34 3.36 -11.18
C ASP A 81 10.04 4.37 -12.10
N TYR A 82 11.19 4.90 -11.68
CA TYR A 82 12.01 5.79 -12.50
C TYR A 82 13.22 5.02 -13.02
N GLU A 83 13.37 4.97 -14.34
CA GLU A 83 14.47 4.27 -15.01
C GLU A 83 15.66 5.22 -15.18
N PRO A 84 16.82 4.96 -14.55
CA PRO A 84 17.98 5.84 -14.64
C PRO A 84 18.52 6.01 -16.07
N ASN A 85 18.23 5.06 -16.96
CA ASN A 85 18.63 5.13 -18.36
C ASN A 85 17.81 6.14 -19.19
N ASP A 86 16.58 6.47 -18.76
CA ASP A 86 15.72 7.42 -19.47
C ASP A 86 16.13 8.85 -19.13
N GLN A 87 16.15 9.18 -17.84
CA GLN A 87 16.53 10.49 -17.33
C GLN A 87 16.90 10.44 -15.84
N ALA A 88 17.82 11.31 -15.41
CA ALA A 88 18.14 11.49 -13.99
C ALA A 88 16.90 11.94 -13.18
N VAL A 89 16.81 11.48 -11.94
CA VAL A 89 15.65 11.71 -11.06
C VAL A 89 16.01 12.73 -10.00
N SER A 90 15.12 13.68 -9.75
CA SER A 90 15.18 14.59 -8.61
C SER A 90 14.11 14.19 -7.60
N PHE A 91 14.51 14.00 -6.34
CA PHE A 91 13.56 13.63 -5.29
C PHE A 91 13.97 14.20 -3.93
N CYS A 92 12.99 14.35 -3.04
CA CYS A 92 13.22 14.61 -1.63
C CYS A 92 12.37 13.68 -0.77
N ILE A 93 12.79 13.49 0.48
CA ILE A 93 12.06 12.71 1.47
C ILE A 93 11.92 13.57 2.72
N LYS A 94 10.68 13.79 3.15
CA LYS A 94 10.32 14.56 4.33
C LYS A 94 9.87 13.65 5.44
N GLU A 95 10.47 13.82 6.61
CA GLU A 95 10.01 13.17 7.82
C GLU A 95 8.84 13.94 8.44
N ASN A 96 7.81 13.23 8.85
CA ASN A 96 6.77 13.77 9.69
C ASN A 96 7.16 13.61 11.16
N GLU A 97 7.64 14.69 11.78
CA GLU A 97 8.04 14.68 13.20
C GLU A 97 6.88 14.54 14.17
N SER A 98 5.63 14.83 13.74
CA SER A 98 4.45 14.67 14.59
C SER A 98 4.07 13.21 14.82
N VAL A 99 4.75 12.29 14.12
CA VAL A 99 4.45 10.87 14.09
C VAL A 99 5.59 10.09 14.73
N ALA A 100 5.26 9.19 15.65
CA ALA A 100 6.24 8.34 16.30
C ALA A 100 6.93 7.38 15.30
N ALA A 101 8.10 6.87 15.66
CA ALA A 101 8.82 5.90 14.83
C ALA A 101 7.97 4.67 14.46
N ILE A 102 7.14 4.20 15.40
CA ILE A 102 6.15 3.14 15.20
C ILE A 102 4.78 3.77 15.45
N HIS A 103 3.93 3.84 14.43
CA HIS A 103 2.72 4.67 14.50
C HIS A 103 1.47 4.12 13.78
N TYR A 104 1.57 3.02 13.01
CA TYR A 104 0.36 2.47 12.39
C TYR A 104 -0.46 1.63 13.36
N PRO A 105 -1.74 1.97 13.55
CA PRO A 105 -2.67 1.11 14.26
C PRO A 105 -3.00 -0.12 13.41
N ILE A 106 -3.51 -1.15 14.07
CA ILE A 106 -4.04 -2.37 13.42
C ILE A 106 -5.34 -2.03 12.68
N ASP A 107 -6.12 -1.11 13.23
CA ASP A 107 -7.44 -0.72 12.72
C ASP A 107 -7.37 0.35 11.62
N THR A 108 -8.50 0.57 10.95
CA THR A 108 -8.70 1.66 9.97
C THR A 108 -9.49 2.82 10.62
N PRO A 109 -9.18 4.08 10.30
CA PRO A 109 -8.21 4.56 9.31
C PRO A 109 -6.75 4.44 9.78
N LYS A 110 -5.86 4.12 8.84
CA LYS A 110 -4.41 4.23 9.07
C LYS A 110 -4.07 5.72 9.19
N GLY A 111 -3.31 6.09 10.22
CA GLY A 111 -2.96 7.49 10.50
C GLY A 111 -2.11 8.16 9.43
N SER A 112 -1.59 9.34 9.72
CA SER A 112 -0.66 10.04 8.82
C SER A 112 0.65 9.25 8.64
N PRO A 113 1.24 9.28 7.43
CA PRO A 113 2.52 8.61 7.19
C PRO A 113 3.66 9.29 7.93
N GLY A 114 4.65 8.49 8.31
CA GLY A 114 5.88 8.96 8.94
C GLY A 114 6.87 9.58 7.95
N TYR A 115 6.84 9.17 6.68
CA TYR A 115 7.59 9.79 5.59
C TYR A 115 6.72 10.06 4.36
N VAL A 116 6.97 11.21 3.73
CA VAL A 116 6.42 11.55 2.42
C VAL A 116 7.58 11.95 1.52
N ALA A 117 7.62 11.40 0.32
CA ALA A 117 8.58 11.75 -0.70
C ALA A 117 7.90 12.40 -1.89
N TYR A 118 8.68 13.21 -2.59
CA TYR A 118 8.31 13.80 -3.87
C TYR A 118 9.41 13.44 -4.84
N ALA A 119 9.05 12.88 -5.99
CA ALA A 119 10.00 12.48 -7.03
C ALA A 119 9.47 12.89 -8.40
N ALA A 120 10.38 13.27 -9.29
CA ALA A 120 10.12 13.52 -10.70
C ALA A 120 11.41 13.34 -11.51
N TYR A 121 11.29 13.19 -12.83
CA TYR A 121 12.46 13.34 -13.68
C TYR A 121 12.98 14.78 -13.64
N THR A 122 14.28 14.96 -13.89
CA THR A 122 14.95 16.27 -13.87
C THR A 122 14.34 17.32 -14.82
N SER A 123 13.57 16.90 -15.82
CA SER A 123 12.80 17.79 -16.71
C SER A 123 11.72 18.58 -15.96
N GLU A 124 11.21 18.02 -14.86
CA GLU A 124 10.19 18.60 -14.00
C GLU A 124 10.74 18.97 -12.61
N ALA A 125 12.06 19.16 -12.49
CA ALA A 125 12.72 19.46 -11.21
C ALA A 125 12.13 20.68 -10.49
N HIS A 126 11.62 21.67 -11.24
CA HIS A 126 10.96 22.86 -10.67
C HIS A 126 9.76 22.52 -9.76
N LEU A 127 9.00 21.45 -10.06
CA LEU A 127 7.91 20.98 -9.21
C LEU A 127 8.42 20.38 -7.91
N ILE A 128 9.58 19.73 -7.96
CA ILE A 128 10.25 19.16 -6.79
C ILE A 128 10.83 20.28 -5.93
N ASP A 129 11.42 21.31 -6.53
CA ASP A 129 11.98 22.46 -5.80
C ASP A 129 10.93 23.16 -4.94
N GLU A 130 9.72 23.38 -5.49
CA GLU A 130 8.60 23.97 -4.75
C GLU A 130 8.12 23.04 -3.63
N MET A 131 7.92 21.75 -3.94
CA MET A 131 7.41 20.78 -2.99
C MET A 131 8.43 20.42 -1.91
N CYS A 132 9.73 20.64 -2.13
CA CYS A 132 10.83 20.26 -1.24
C CYS A 132 11.53 21.46 -0.60
N ALA A 133 10.90 22.64 -0.54
CA ALA A 133 11.52 23.88 -0.05
C ALA A 133 12.17 23.80 1.35
N ASP A 134 11.73 22.86 2.19
CA ASP A 134 12.19 22.60 3.56
C ASP A 134 13.02 21.30 3.69
N ALA A 135 13.36 20.64 2.58
CA ALA A 135 14.06 19.36 2.58
C ALA A 135 15.23 19.34 1.58
N THR A 136 16.22 18.49 1.86
CA THR A 136 17.34 18.30 0.94
C THR A 136 16.89 17.56 -0.30
N ILE A 137 17.11 18.18 -1.46
CA ILE A 137 16.88 17.55 -2.76
C ILE A 137 18.08 16.66 -3.09
N MET A 138 17.77 15.45 -3.52
CA MET A 138 18.73 14.44 -3.95
C MET A 138 18.55 14.16 -5.44
N HIS A 139 19.65 13.78 -6.08
CA HIS A 139 19.68 13.41 -7.49
C HIS A 139 20.39 12.06 -7.64
N PHE A 140 19.85 11.17 -8.48
CA PHE A 140 20.55 9.95 -8.92
C PHE A 140 20.30 9.68 -10.40
#